data_AF-A0A942JC95-F1
#
_entry.id   AF-A0A942JC95-F1
#
_cell.length_a   1.000
_cell.length_b   1.000
_cell.length_c   1.000
_cell.angle_alpha   90.00
_cell.angle_beta   90.00
_cell.angle_gamma   90.00
#
_symmetry.space_group_name_H-M   'P 1'
#
loop_
_entity.id
_entity.type
_entity.pdbx_description
1 polymer ?
#
loop_
_entity_poly.entity_id
_entity_poly.type
_entity_poly.pdbx_seq_one_letter_code
_entity_poly.pdbx_strand_id
1 'polypeptide(L)'
;MFIAIVGSRACSSSEAKAAFALAYNLARQGHVVVSGLARGIDTAALSGVATAKAVGLAVLPTSLGEGMYPLANAPLARTLQGYGGVVMMPYITPSEALWRFKLRLIERNFLMARWCDTCIVVSDHYNISGGTAWMVKFCHTLDKTVLRLDSDYSLHLDVPHIHRKITWEPELVALKEHIRRTKA
;
A
#
# COMPACT_ATOMS: atom_id res chain seq x y z
N MET A 1 -17.41 -1.72 3.92
CA MET A 1 -16.61 -0.70 3.20
C MET A 1 -15.14 -1.13 3.19
N PHE A 2 -14.42 -0.82 2.11
CA PHE A 2 -12.97 -1.02 2.01
C PHE A 2 -12.25 0.26 2.42
N ILE A 3 -11.33 0.16 3.39
CA ILE A 3 -10.58 1.30 3.92
C ILE A 3 -9.09 1.00 3.74
N ALA A 4 -8.39 1.85 2.98
CA ALA A 4 -6.95 1.73 2.86
C ALA A 4 -6.27 2.30 4.10
N ILE A 5 -5.35 1.55 4.71
CA ILE A 5 -4.45 2.07 5.75
C ILE A 5 -3.03 1.92 5.25
N VAL A 6 -2.34 3.06 5.09
CA VAL A 6 -0.99 3.14 4.50
C VAL A 6 -0.10 4.09 5.30
N GLY A 7 1.21 3.95 5.16
CA GLY A 7 2.15 4.87 5.79
C GLY A 7 3.61 4.51 5.54
N SER A 8 4.50 5.04 6.38
CA SER A 8 5.94 4.87 6.20
C SER A 8 6.39 3.42 6.45
N ARG A 9 7.39 2.96 5.67
CA ARG A 9 8.12 1.71 5.94
C ARG A 9 9.07 1.82 7.13
N ALA A 10 9.45 3.04 7.48
CA ALA A 10 10.29 3.41 8.62
C ALA A 10 9.44 4.32 9.53
N CYS A 11 8.38 3.77 10.10
CA CYS A 11 7.52 4.46 11.05
C CYS A 11 8.05 4.33 12.48
N SER A 12 7.64 5.24 13.36
CA SER A 12 7.91 5.14 14.79
C SER A 12 7.10 4.00 15.43
N SER A 13 7.44 3.65 16.67
CA SER A 13 6.67 2.68 17.45
C SER A 13 5.28 3.21 17.82
N SER A 14 5.13 4.53 18.00
CA SER A 14 3.84 5.16 18.30
C SER A 14 2.92 5.16 17.07
N GLU A 15 3.44 5.52 15.89
CA GLU A 15 2.69 5.44 14.63
C GLU A 15 2.26 3.99 14.32
N ALA A 16 3.14 3.01 14.56
CA ALA A 16 2.79 1.60 14.38
C ALA A 16 1.68 1.16 15.34
N LYS A 17 1.69 1.59 16.60
CA LYS A 17 0.62 1.32 17.57
C LYS A 17 -0.70 1.94 17.12
N ALA A 18 -0.68 3.19 16.66
CA ALA A 18 -1.86 3.88 16.14
C ALA A 18 -2.46 3.14 14.93
N ALA A 19 -1.62 2.74 13.97
CA ALA A 19 -2.05 1.96 12.80
C ALA A 19 -2.67 0.61 13.18
N PHE A 20 -2.04 -0.12 14.11
CA PHE A 20 -2.56 -1.38 14.63
C PHE A 20 -3.93 -1.20 15.30
N ALA A 21 -4.04 -0.24 16.22
CA ALA A 21 -5.27 -0.01 16.99
C ALA A 21 -6.42 0.45 16.08
N LEU A 22 -6.15 1.36 15.14
CA LEU A 22 -7.10 1.79 14.13
C LEU A 22 -7.63 0.60 13.32
N ALA A 23 -6.72 -0.20 12.74
CA ALA A 23 -7.08 -1.32 11.89
C ALA A 23 -7.85 -2.41 12.64
N TYR A 24 -7.44 -2.72 13.88
CA TYR A 24 -8.13 -3.66 14.75
C TYR A 24 -9.59 -3.23 15.00
N ASN A 25 -9.81 -1.96 15.36
CA ASN A 25 -11.14 -1.45 15.66
C ASN A 25 -12.02 -1.40 14.41
N LEU A 26 -11.51 -0.91 13.28
CA LEU A 26 -12.24 -0.88 12.02
C LEU A 26 -12.63 -2.29 11.55
N ALA A 27 -11.72 -3.25 11.68
CA ALA A 27 -11.99 -4.63 11.29
C ALA A 27 -13.07 -5.28 12.17
N ARG A 28 -13.07 -4.99 13.48
CA ARG A 28 -14.13 -5.44 14.40
C ARG A 28 -15.49 -4.83 14.12
N GLN A 29 -15.54 -3.68 13.47
CA GLN A 29 -16.77 -3.03 13.00
C GLN A 29 -17.24 -3.58 11.64
N GLY A 30 -16.56 -4.57 11.07
CA GLY A 30 -16.93 -5.19 9.79
C GLY A 30 -16.38 -4.46 8.56
N HIS A 31 -15.48 -3.49 8.74
CA HIS A 31 -14.76 -2.90 7.61
C HIS A 31 -13.64 -3.81 7.13
N VAL A 32 -13.40 -3.84 5.82
CA VAL A 32 -12.26 -4.55 5.25
C VAL A 32 -11.09 -3.58 5.13
N VAL A 33 -10.05 -3.82 5.91
CA VAL A 33 -8.82 -3.03 5.83
C VAL A 33 -7.99 -3.52 4.66
N VAL A 34 -7.62 -2.58 3.78
CA VAL A 34 -6.78 -2.81 2.61
C VAL A 34 -5.40 -2.21 2.86
N SER A 35 -4.35 -2.96 2.63
CA SER A 35 -2.99 -2.45 2.75
C SER A 35 -2.01 -3.20 1.84
N GLY A 36 -0.77 -2.76 1.83
CA GLY A 36 0.25 -3.24 0.90
C GLY A 36 1.13 -4.38 1.38
N LEU A 37 0.94 -4.82 2.62
CA LEU A 37 1.82 -5.76 3.33
C LEU A 37 3.30 -5.31 3.34
N ALA A 38 3.60 -4.02 3.15
CA ALA A 38 4.97 -3.52 3.31
C ALA A 38 5.39 -3.59 4.80
N ARG A 39 6.67 -3.34 5.06
CA ARG A 39 7.15 -3.09 6.44
C ARG A 39 6.49 -1.82 7.01
N GLY A 40 6.52 -1.67 8.33
CA GLY A 40 6.06 -0.46 9.01
C GLY A 40 4.53 -0.43 9.14
N ILE A 41 3.92 0.68 8.74
CA ILE A 41 2.47 0.91 8.91
C ILE A 41 1.61 -0.19 8.28
N ASP A 42 1.94 -0.64 7.08
CA ASP A 42 1.19 -1.71 6.41
C ASP A 42 1.19 -3.02 7.23
N THR A 43 2.36 -3.43 7.76
CA THR A 43 2.48 -4.59 8.67
C THR A 43 1.63 -4.36 9.93
N ALA A 44 1.71 -3.18 10.53
CA ALA A 44 1.01 -2.89 11.79
C ALA A 44 -0.51 -2.91 11.61
N ALA A 45 -1.02 -2.28 10.55
CA ALA A 45 -2.43 -2.28 10.21
C ALA A 45 -2.94 -3.70 9.99
N LEU A 46 -2.28 -4.48 9.13
CA LEU A 46 -2.68 -5.86 8.83
C LEU A 46 -2.52 -6.80 10.02
N SER A 47 -1.55 -6.55 10.91
CA SER A 47 -1.46 -7.24 12.20
C SER A 47 -2.66 -6.96 13.08
N GLY A 48 -3.15 -5.71 13.12
CA GLY A 48 -4.38 -5.35 13.83
C GLY A 48 -5.60 -6.12 13.33
N VAL A 49 -5.73 -6.25 12.01
CA VAL A 49 -6.80 -7.06 11.37
C VAL A 49 -6.68 -8.53 11.75
N ALA A 50 -5.46 -9.09 11.67
CA ALA A 50 -5.21 -10.48 12.03
C ALA A 50 -5.51 -10.76 13.50
N THR A 51 -5.14 -9.86 14.42
CA THR A 51 -5.48 -9.96 15.84
C THR A 51 -6.99 -9.86 16.08
N ALA A 52 -7.71 -9.07 15.29
CA ALA A 52 -9.17 -9.03 15.30
C ALA A 52 -9.83 -10.30 14.74
N LYS A 53 -9.04 -11.23 14.16
CA LYS A 53 -9.52 -12.42 13.44
C LYS A 53 -10.54 -12.07 12.36
N ALA A 54 -10.29 -10.96 11.68
CA ALA A 54 -11.20 -10.38 10.69
C ALA A 54 -10.61 -10.45 9.27
N VAL A 55 -11.44 -10.12 8.29
CA VAL A 55 -11.06 -10.13 6.87
C VAL A 55 -10.25 -8.88 6.53
N GLY A 56 -9.05 -9.08 5.98
CA GLY A 56 -8.21 -8.03 5.42
C GLY A 56 -7.78 -8.33 3.98
N LEU A 57 -7.42 -7.30 3.24
CA LEU A 57 -6.91 -7.40 1.87
C LEU A 57 -5.47 -6.85 1.79
N ALA A 58 -4.51 -7.72 1.48
CA ALA A 58 -3.14 -7.34 1.18
C ALA A 58 -2.95 -7.28 -0.34
N VAL A 59 -2.49 -6.16 -0.89
CA VAL A 59 -2.20 -6.03 -2.33
C VAL A 59 -0.69 -5.89 -2.55
N LEU A 60 -0.09 -6.84 -3.29
CA LEU A 60 1.35 -6.97 -3.43
C LEU A 60 1.86 -6.44 -4.78
N PRO A 61 3.12 -5.97 -4.84
CA PRO A 61 3.77 -5.56 -6.09
C PRO A 61 4.37 -6.74 -6.90
N THR A 62 4.24 -7.97 -6.40
CA THR A 62 4.85 -9.16 -6.98
C THR A 62 3.84 -10.03 -7.73
N SER A 63 4.36 -10.86 -8.63
CA SER A 63 3.60 -11.94 -9.27
C SER A 63 3.61 -13.23 -8.44
N LEU A 64 2.70 -14.16 -8.77
CA LEU A 64 2.66 -15.50 -8.15
C LEU A 64 4.01 -16.23 -8.29
N GLY A 65 4.70 -16.08 -9.43
CA GLY A 65 6.00 -16.72 -9.68
C GLY A 65 7.17 -16.12 -8.90
N GLU A 66 7.06 -14.86 -8.44
CA GLU A 66 8.06 -14.21 -7.56
C GLU A 66 7.83 -14.51 -6.09
N GLY A 67 6.61 -14.95 -5.74
CA GLY A 67 6.19 -15.12 -4.37
C GLY A 67 5.96 -13.80 -3.64
N MET A 68 5.92 -13.87 -2.32
CA MET A 68 5.58 -12.74 -1.47
C MET A 68 6.76 -11.79 -1.22
N TYR A 69 6.48 -10.50 -1.24
CA TYR A 69 7.41 -9.46 -0.78
C TYR A 69 6.72 -8.48 0.19
N PRO A 70 7.34 -8.16 1.34
CA PRO A 70 8.56 -8.74 1.88
C PRO A 70 8.31 -10.14 2.47
N LEU A 71 9.27 -11.06 2.31
CA LEU A 71 9.15 -12.44 2.81
C LEU A 71 8.92 -12.52 4.33
N ALA A 72 9.44 -11.54 5.09
CA ALA A 72 9.25 -11.44 6.53
C ALA A 72 7.76 -11.36 6.94
N ASN A 73 6.89 -10.88 6.06
CA ASN A 73 5.45 -10.79 6.30
C ASN A 73 4.67 -12.03 5.80
N ALA A 74 5.34 -13.08 5.31
CA ALA A 74 4.68 -14.32 4.89
C ALA A 74 3.85 -15.00 5.99
N PRO A 75 4.30 -15.07 7.26
CA PRO A 75 3.47 -15.59 8.34
C PRO A 75 2.19 -14.77 8.54
N LEU A 76 2.27 -13.43 8.50
CA LEU A 76 1.12 -12.55 8.65
C LEU A 76 0.09 -12.75 7.53
N ALA A 77 0.54 -12.87 6.28
CA ALA A 77 -0.34 -13.17 5.15
C ALA A 77 -1.08 -14.50 5.33
N ARG A 78 -0.38 -15.56 5.75
CA ARG A 78 -1.00 -16.86 6.02
C ARG A 78 -2.05 -16.76 7.13
N THR A 79 -1.77 -16.02 8.19
CA THR A 79 -2.74 -15.77 9.27
C THR A 79 -3.99 -15.06 8.74
N LEU A 80 -3.82 -14.00 7.92
CA LEU A 80 -4.96 -13.30 7.31
C LEU A 80 -5.79 -14.23 6.44
N GLN A 81 -5.16 -15.05 5.59
CA GLN A 81 -5.84 -16.03 4.75
C GLN A 81 -6.62 -17.06 5.58
N GLY A 82 -6.08 -17.48 6.72
CA GLY A 82 -6.77 -18.36 7.67
C GLY A 82 -8.06 -17.78 8.25
N TYR A 83 -8.24 -16.46 8.22
CA TYR A 83 -9.45 -15.76 8.65
C TYR A 83 -10.32 -15.26 7.47
N GLY A 84 -10.10 -15.79 6.27
CA GLY A 84 -10.84 -15.40 5.06
C GLY A 84 -10.31 -14.11 4.40
N GLY A 85 -9.17 -13.59 4.85
CA GLY A 85 -8.46 -12.50 4.20
C GLY A 85 -7.87 -12.90 2.84
N VAL A 86 -7.55 -11.91 2.02
CA VAL A 86 -7.06 -12.10 0.66
C VAL A 86 -5.68 -11.47 0.52
N VAL A 87 -4.77 -12.19 -0.15
CA VAL A 87 -3.48 -11.69 -0.59
C VAL A 87 -3.51 -11.65 -2.11
N MET A 88 -3.63 -10.44 -2.66
CA MET A 88 -3.75 -10.21 -4.09
C MET A 88 -2.39 -9.92 -4.71
N MET A 89 -2.06 -10.68 -5.76
CA MET A 89 -0.89 -10.51 -6.61
C MET A 89 -1.37 -10.26 -8.05
N PRO A 90 -1.60 -9.00 -8.44
CA PRO A 90 -2.27 -8.68 -9.71
C PRO A 90 -1.36 -8.86 -10.95
N TYR A 91 -0.11 -9.29 -10.76
CA TYR A 91 0.86 -9.42 -11.84
C TYR A 91 1.05 -10.90 -12.22
N ILE A 92 1.05 -11.17 -13.52
CA ILE A 92 1.21 -12.54 -14.05
C ILE A 92 2.70 -12.89 -14.18
N THR A 93 3.52 -11.93 -14.65
CA THR A 93 4.95 -12.15 -14.89
C THR A 93 5.82 -11.59 -13.78
N PRO A 94 7.00 -12.18 -13.51
CA PRO A 94 7.99 -11.59 -12.64
C PRO A 94 8.41 -10.19 -13.06
N SER A 95 8.85 -9.37 -12.10
CA SER A 95 9.57 -8.14 -12.40
C SER A 95 11.01 -8.52 -12.74
N GLU A 96 11.34 -8.48 -14.03
CA GLU A 96 12.68 -8.82 -14.53
C GLU A 96 13.75 -7.78 -14.16
N ALA A 97 13.35 -6.64 -13.57
CA ALA A 97 14.25 -5.56 -13.19
C ALA A 97 13.73 -4.73 -12.01
N LEU A 98 14.67 -4.14 -11.26
CA LEU A 98 14.36 -3.31 -10.07
C LEU A 98 13.52 -2.08 -10.41
N TRP A 99 13.70 -1.46 -11.58
CA TRP A 99 12.89 -0.31 -12.00
C TRP A 99 11.43 -0.71 -12.20
N ARG A 100 11.19 -1.89 -12.79
CA ARG A 100 9.84 -2.45 -12.98
C ARG A 100 9.18 -2.76 -11.64
N PHE A 101 9.93 -3.33 -10.72
CA PHE A 101 9.45 -3.56 -9.34
C PHE A 101 9.04 -2.24 -8.66
N LYS A 102 9.84 -1.17 -8.81
CA LYS A 102 9.52 0.15 -8.26
C LYS A 102 8.24 0.75 -8.87
N LEU A 103 8.01 0.56 -10.18
CA LEU A 103 6.76 0.97 -10.82
C LEU A 103 5.57 0.19 -10.30
N ARG A 104 5.70 -1.13 -10.10
CA ARG A 104 4.63 -1.97 -9.55
C ARG A 104 4.20 -1.56 -8.14
N LEU A 105 5.09 -0.98 -7.33
CA LEU A 105 4.72 -0.38 -6.05
C LEU A 105 3.79 0.83 -6.23
N ILE A 106 4.01 1.63 -7.28
CA ILE A 106 3.17 2.78 -7.62
C ILE A 106 1.83 2.30 -8.21
N GLU A 107 1.87 1.40 -9.19
CA GLU A 107 0.69 0.80 -9.83
C GLU A 107 -0.22 0.12 -8.80
N ARG A 108 0.36 -0.62 -7.84
CA ARG A 108 -0.40 -1.24 -6.76
C ARG A 108 -1.11 -0.23 -5.88
N ASN A 109 -0.48 0.90 -5.55
CA ASN A 109 -1.13 1.97 -4.79
C ASN A 109 -2.31 2.57 -5.56
N PHE A 110 -2.19 2.70 -6.88
CA PHE A 110 -3.30 3.14 -7.72
C PHE A 110 -4.49 2.17 -7.65
N LEU A 111 -4.26 0.85 -7.71
CA LEU A 111 -5.30 -0.16 -7.56
C LEU A 111 -6.01 -0.04 -6.19
N MET A 112 -5.24 0.11 -5.12
CA MET A 112 -5.79 0.31 -3.76
C MET A 112 -6.64 1.57 -3.69
N ALA A 113 -6.17 2.70 -4.23
CA ALA A 113 -6.90 3.97 -4.27
C ALA A 113 -8.20 3.87 -5.07
N ARG A 114 -8.23 3.04 -6.12
CA ARG A 114 -9.44 2.84 -6.94
C ARG A 114 -10.51 2.04 -6.20
N TRP A 115 -10.12 1.03 -5.43
CA TRP A 115 -11.04 0.15 -4.70
C TRP A 115 -11.49 0.68 -3.34
N CYS A 116 -10.69 1.53 -2.69
CA CYS A 116 -11.04 2.06 -1.37
C CYS A 116 -11.74 3.41 -1.53
N ASP A 117 -12.86 3.59 -0.83
CA ASP A 117 -13.54 4.89 -0.78
C ASP A 117 -12.89 5.84 0.22
N THR A 118 -12.13 5.30 1.16
CA THR A 118 -11.39 6.05 2.16
C THR A 118 -9.96 5.54 2.27
N CYS A 119 -9.00 6.47 2.31
CA CYS A 119 -7.60 6.21 2.59
C CYS A 119 -7.18 6.94 3.86
N ILE A 120 -6.68 6.20 4.84
CA ILE A 120 -6.12 6.73 6.07
C ILE A 120 -4.60 6.56 6.02
N VAL A 121 -3.89 7.68 6.00
CA VAL A 121 -2.44 7.71 6.14
C VAL A 121 -2.10 7.81 7.61
N VAL A 122 -1.37 6.85 8.15
CA VAL A 122 -0.86 6.97 9.52
C VAL A 122 0.52 7.62 9.45
N SER A 123 0.61 8.86 9.94
CA SER A 123 1.88 9.55 10.08
C SER A 123 1.82 10.77 11.00
N ASP A 124 2.88 10.99 11.76
CA ASP A 124 3.11 12.23 12.53
C ASP A 124 3.53 13.41 11.64
N HIS A 125 4.02 13.12 10.41
CA HIS A 125 4.40 14.15 9.46
C HIS A 125 3.18 14.79 8.81
N TYR A 126 3.08 16.13 8.89
CA TYR A 126 2.03 16.89 8.21
C TYR A 126 2.06 16.70 6.69
N ASN A 127 3.24 16.87 6.07
CA ASN A 127 3.41 16.71 4.63
C ASN A 127 3.87 15.29 4.27
N ILE A 128 2.99 14.53 3.62
CA ILE A 128 3.23 13.12 3.30
C ILE A 128 4.25 13.00 2.16
N SER A 129 5.27 12.17 2.39
CA SER A 129 6.39 11.95 1.47
C SER A 129 6.55 10.47 1.08
N GLY A 130 7.66 10.13 0.43
CA GLY A 130 7.99 8.74 0.10
C GLY A 130 7.00 8.07 -0.87
N GLY A 131 6.83 6.75 -0.73
CA GLY A 131 5.90 5.96 -1.54
C GLY A 131 4.43 6.23 -1.22
N THR A 132 4.13 6.59 0.03
CA THR A 132 2.79 6.88 0.52
C THR A 132 2.17 8.11 -0.16
N ALA A 133 2.99 9.10 -0.53
CA ALA A 133 2.55 10.26 -1.31
C ALA A 133 1.88 9.88 -2.64
N TRP A 134 2.25 8.75 -3.27
CA TRP A 134 1.54 8.26 -4.46
C TRP A 134 0.10 7.85 -4.16
N MET A 135 -0.13 7.17 -3.03
CA MET A 135 -1.46 6.78 -2.59
C MET A 135 -2.34 8.01 -2.35
N VAL A 136 -1.83 9.01 -1.62
CA VAL A 136 -2.53 10.28 -1.36
C VAL A 136 -2.86 10.99 -2.67
N LYS A 137 -1.87 11.12 -3.56
CA LYS A 137 -2.07 11.71 -4.88
C LYS A 137 -3.21 11.04 -5.64
N PHE A 138 -3.18 9.70 -5.74
CA PHE A 138 -4.20 8.97 -6.49
C PHE A 138 -5.59 9.12 -5.87
N CYS A 139 -5.69 9.09 -4.54
CA CYS A 139 -6.95 9.31 -3.85
C CYS A 139 -7.51 10.72 -4.12
N HIS A 140 -6.68 11.77 -4.04
CA HIS A 140 -7.11 13.13 -4.38
C HIS A 140 -7.53 13.24 -5.86
N THR A 141 -6.79 12.64 -6.79
CA THR A 141 -7.15 12.64 -8.22
C THR A 141 -8.46 11.89 -8.50
N LEU A 142 -8.78 10.89 -7.70
CA LEU A 142 -9.99 10.07 -7.83
C LEU A 142 -11.15 10.57 -6.95
N ASP A 143 -11.02 11.76 -6.35
CA ASP A 143 -12.01 12.35 -5.43
C ASP A 143 -12.43 11.41 -4.29
N LYS A 144 -11.43 10.73 -3.71
CA LYS A 144 -11.61 9.84 -2.56
C LYS A 144 -11.38 10.58 -1.25
N THR A 145 -12.01 10.09 -0.18
CA THR A 145 -11.76 10.60 1.18
C THR A 145 -10.35 10.24 1.61
N VAL A 146 -9.53 11.25 1.94
CA VAL A 146 -8.18 11.07 2.48
C VAL A 146 -8.10 11.68 3.87
N LEU A 147 -7.58 10.90 4.81
CA LEU A 147 -7.42 11.29 6.21
C LEU A 147 -5.99 10.99 6.66
N ARG A 148 -5.48 11.77 7.61
CA ARG A 148 -4.22 11.47 8.30
C ARG A 148 -4.51 11.21 9.78
N LEU A 149 -4.03 10.09 10.29
CA LEU A 149 -4.03 9.78 11.72
C LEU A 149 -2.59 9.96 12.24
N ASP A 150 -2.40 10.80 13.24
CA ASP A 150 -1.12 10.87 13.95
C ASP A 150 -1.06 9.89 15.12
N SER A 151 0.10 9.79 15.76
CA SER A 151 0.32 8.85 16.86
C SER A 151 -0.33 9.27 18.18
N ASP A 152 -0.88 10.49 18.26
CA ASP A 152 -1.73 10.97 19.35
C ASP A 152 -3.22 10.65 19.11
N TYR A 153 -3.52 9.86 18.08
CA TYR A 153 -4.87 9.47 17.67
C TYR A 153 -5.75 10.63 17.19
N SER A 154 -5.13 11.75 16.77
CA SER A 154 -5.85 12.86 16.16
C SER A 154 -6.01 12.64 14.66
N LEU A 155 -7.24 12.85 14.19
CA LEU A 155 -7.62 12.65 12.79
C LEU A 155 -7.68 13.99 12.05
N HIS A 156 -6.93 14.10 10.97
CA HIS A 156 -6.76 15.31 10.17
C HIS A 156 -7.36 15.11 8.78
N LEU A 157 -8.15 16.08 8.33
CA LEU A 157 -8.80 16.09 7.02
C LEU A 157 -7.92 16.70 5.92
N ASP A 158 -7.05 17.64 6.29
CA ASP A 158 -6.06 18.21 5.38
C ASP A 158 -4.81 17.34 5.36
N VAL A 159 -4.53 16.73 4.19
CA VAL A 159 -3.43 15.78 4.00
C VAL A 159 -2.57 16.21 2.83
N PRO A 160 -1.69 17.20 3.02
CA PRO A 160 -0.76 17.61 1.98
C PRO A 160 0.25 16.50 1.69
N HIS A 161 0.74 16.48 0.46
CA HIS A 161 1.74 15.53 0.02
C HIS A 161 2.70 16.17 -0.98
N ILE A 162 3.91 15.63 -1.06
CA ILE A 162 4.88 16.05 -2.07
C ILE A 162 4.32 15.80 -3.46
N HIS A 163 4.43 16.80 -4.35
CA HIS A 163 3.97 16.66 -5.71
C HIS A 163 4.79 15.59 -6.45
N ARG A 164 4.10 14.61 -7.05
CA ARG A 164 4.71 13.50 -7.79
C ARG A 164 4.24 13.53 -9.24
N LYS A 165 5.17 13.45 -10.19
CA LYS A 165 4.88 13.28 -11.62
C LYS A 165 5.37 11.92 -12.09
N ILE A 166 4.55 11.21 -12.86
CA ILE A 166 4.99 10.00 -13.55
C ILE A 166 5.79 10.47 -14.77
N THR A 167 7.05 10.07 -14.88
CA THR A 167 7.86 10.30 -16.06
C THR A 167 7.97 8.98 -16.82
N TRP A 168 7.57 8.97 -18.09
CA TRP A 168 7.61 7.79 -18.98
C TRP A 168 9.02 7.47 -19.49
N GLU A 169 10.04 8.08 -18.91
CA GLU A 169 11.41 8.06 -19.41
C GLU A 169 12.02 6.65 -19.40
N PRO A 170 11.86 5.84 -18.33
CA PRO A 170 12.33 4.45 -18.32
C PRO A 170 11.65 3.57 -19.39
N GLU A 171 10.34 3.72 -19.59
CA GLU A 171 9.59 2.98 -20.60
C GLU A 171 10.01 3.39 -22.01
N LEU A 172 10.22 4.69 -22.24
CA LEU A 172 10.72 5.21 -23.51
C LEU A 172 12.16 4.74 -23.78
N VAL A 173 13.00 4.59 -22.74
CA VAL A 173 14.35 4.01 -22.88
C VAL A 173 14.26 2.52 -23.22
N ALA A 174 13.46 1.73 -22.49
CA ALA A 174 13.28 0.30 -22.75
C ALA A 174 12.71 0.04 -24.15
N LEU A 175 11.74 0.86 -24.59
CA LEU A 175 11.18 0.81 -25.94
C LEU A 175 12.25 1.11 -27.01
N LYS A 176 13.08 2.14 -26.80
CA LYS A 176 14.19 2.47 -27.71
C LYS A 176 15.21 1.33 -27.82
N GLU A 177 15.55 0.67 -26.71
CA GLU A 177 16.45 -0.48 -26.70
C GLU A 177 15.85 -1.69 -27.44
N HIS A 178 14.57 -1.97 -27.21
CA HIS A 178 13.86 -3.03 -27.91
C HIS A 178 13.85 -2.78 -29.43
N ILE A 179 13.49 -1.57 -29.87
CA ILE A 179 13.51 -1.18 -31.29
C ILE A 179 14.89 -1.38 -31.91
N ARG A 180 15.98 -1.02 -31.21
CA ARG A 180 17.36 -1.23 -31.69
C ARG A 180 17.68 -2.71 -31.89
N ARG A 181 17.25 -3.59 -30.99
CA ARG A 181 17.50 -5.04 -31.09
C ARG A 181 16.72 -5.71 -32.21
N THR A 182 15.53 -5.23 -32.53
CA THR A 182 14.68 -5.80 -33.60
C THR A 182 15.00 -5.29 -35.00
N LYS A 183 15.74 -4.18 -35.12
CA LYS A 183 16.13 -3.57 -36.40
C LYS A 183 17.59 -3.82 -36.79
N ALA A 184 18.35 -4.52 -35.96
CA ALA A 184 19.70 -5.01 -36.23
C ALA A 184 19.63 -6.47 -36.69
#